data_AF-A0A3L6KU25-F1
#
_entry.id   AF-A0A3L6KU25-F1
#
_cell.length_a   1.000
_cell.length_b   1.000
_cell.length_c   1.000
_cell.angle_alpha   90.00
_cell.angle_beta   90.00
_cell.angle_gamma   90.00
#
_symmetry.space_group_name_H-M   'P 1'
#
loop_
_entity.id
_entity.type
_entity.pdbx_description
1 polymer ?
#
loop_
_entity_poly.entity_id
_entity_poly.type
_entity_poly.pdbx_seq_one_letter_code
_entity_poly.pdbx_strand_id
1 'polypeptide(L)'
;MSAPMARRDYFSMGSRCCIACGQWIPSEHDMPRSGSAAAGGLQCRRCNVVQPERPMPDFEKASEVTTAALLFTKAEIDAAWKSVKHSLEEARREDVGVAQTDNRVEEEAFCEKCGVPRKCKVFARQIRSADEGQTVFYQCTSCDSEWQLNS
;
A
#
# COMPACT_ATOMS: atom_id res chain seq x y z
N MET A 1 -24.54 16.59 -36.63
CA MET A 1 -24.21 15.15 -36.58
C MET A 1 -23.27 14.96 -35.40
N SER A 2 -23.81 14.61 -34.23
CA SER A 2 -23.03 14.49 -33.00
C SER A 2 -22.39 13.11 -32.91
N ALA A 3 -21.07 13.05 -32.82
CA ALA A 3 -20.34 11.80 -32.61
C ALA A 3 -20.69 11.22 -31.22
N PRO A 4 -20.87 9.90 -31.06
CA PRO A 4 -21.07 9.29 -29.76
C PRO A 4 -19.77 9.40 -28.96
N MET A 5 -19.84 10.05 -27.79
CA MET A 5 -18.74 10.05 -26.82
C MET A 5 -18.39 8.60 -26.47
N ALA A 6 -17.18 8.18 -26.84
CA ALA A 6 -16.62 6.92 -26.38
C ALA A 6 -16.58 6.96 -24.85
N ARG A 7 -17.40 6.12 -24.19
CA ARG A 7 -17.29 5.89 -22.76
C ARG A 7 -15.90 5.32 -22.51
N ARG A 8 -15.07 6.07 -21.79
CA ARG A 8 -13.83 5.54 -21.22
C ARG A 8 -14.23 4.57 -20.12
N ASP A 9 -14.17 3.28 -20.43
CA ASP A 9 -14.33 2.23 -19.44
C ASP A 9 -13.05 2.19 -18.60
N TYR A 10 -13.09 2.79 -17.41
CA TYR A 10 -12.02 2.67 -16.43
C TYR A 10 -12.11 1.29 -15.78
N PHE A 11 -11.09 0.46 -15.96
CA PHE A 11 -11.00 -0.82 -15.29
C PHE A 11 -10.61 -0.59 -13.82
N SER A 12 -11.57 -0.66 -12.92
CA SER A 12 -11.25 -0.79 -11.49
C SER A 12 -10.61 -2.15 -11.26
N MET A 13 -9.54 -2.19 -10.47
CA MET A 13 -8.99 -3.44 -9.96
C MET A 13 -10.14 -4.23 -9.29
N GLY A 14 -10.42 -5.44 -9.77
CA GLY A 14 -11.58 -6.24 -9.34
C GLY A 14 -12.76 -6.29 -10.32
N SER A 15 -12.63 -5.71 -11.52
CA SER A 15 -13.60 -5.87 -12.61
C SER A 15 -13.82 -7.35 -12.99
N ARG A 16 -15.07 -7.83 -13.01
CA ARG A 16 -15.42 -9.22 -13.36
C ARG A 16 -16.07 -9.28 -14.74
N CYS A 17 -15.69 -10.26 -15.56
CA CYS A 17 -16.35 -10.55 -16.85
C CYS A 17 -17.16 -11.85 -16.74
N CYS A 18 -18.24 -11.94 -17.50
CA CYS A 18 -19.03 -13.16 -17.62
C CYS A 18 -18.23 -14.27 -18.30
N ILE A 19 -18.15 -15.45 -17.69
CA ILE A 19 -17.43 -16.60 -18.26
C ILE A 19 -18.03 -17.11 -19.58
N ALA A 20 -19.33 -16.90 -19.80
CA ALA A 20 -20.03 -17.43 -20.97
C ALA A 20 -20.00 -16.49 -22.18
N CYS A 21 -20.12 -15.18 -21.96
CA CYS A 21 -20.26 -14.21 -23.05
C CYS A 21 -19.23 -13.08 -23.04
N GLY A 22 -18.30 -13.06 -22.08
CA GLY A 22 -17.25 -12.05 -21.95
C GLY A 22 -17.75 -10.66 -21.53
N GLN A 23 -19.05 -10.46 -21.33
CA GLN A 23 -19.62 -9.18 -20.95
C GLN A 23 -19.17 -8.77 -19.55
N TRP A 24 -18.78 -7.51 -19.39
CA TRP A 24 -18.43 -6.92 -18.10
C TRP A 24 -19.63 -6.93 -17.13
N ILE A 25 -19.35 -7.26 -15.86
CA ILE A 25 -20.30 -7.27 -14.75
C ILE A 25 -19.89 -6.14 -13.80
N PRO A 26 -20.71 -5.10 -13.62
CA PRO A 26 -20.42 -4.03 -12.69
C PRO A 26 -20.27 -4.56 -11.26
N SER A 27 -19.19 -4.20 -10.59
CA SER A 27 -19.01 -4.44 -9.16
C SER A 27 -19.98 -3.52 -8.41
N GLU A 28 -21.06 -4.05 -7.83
CA GLU A 28 -21.97 -3.27 -6.98
C GLU A 28 -21.31 -2.94 -5.62
N HIS A 29 -20.26 -2.11 -5.64
CA HIS A 29 -19.57 -1.67 -4.43
C HIS A 29 -20.06 -0.32 -3.88
N ASP A 30 -21.12 0.25 -4.48
CA ASP A 30 -21.75 1.49 -4.01
C ASP A 30 -23.21 1.26 -3.57
N MET A 31 -23.41 0.52 -2.47
CA MET A 31 -24.58 0.70 -1.58
C MET A 31 -24.38 -0.07 -0.26
N PRO A 32 -24.82 0.48 0.89
CA PRO A 32 -24.73 -0.21 2.16
C PRO A 32 -25.66 -1.42 2.16
N ARG A 33 -25.08 -2.60 2.45
CA ARG A 33 -25.82 -3.87 2.63
C ARG A 33 -26.82 -3.71 3.77
N SER A 34 -28.10 -3.50 3.45
CA SER A 34 -29.19 -3.81 4.36
C SER A 34 -29.71 -5.22 4.05
N GLY A 35 -29.40 -6.15 4.95
CA GLY A 35 -30.20 -7.35 5.16
C GLY A 35 -29.93 -8.54 4.24
N SER A 36 -29.72 -9.69 4.90
CA SER A 36 -29.79 -11.06 4.37
C SER A 36 -28.64 -11.52 3.47
N ALA A 37 -27.73 -12.27 4.10
CA ALA A 37 -26.84 -13.21 3.43
C ALA A 37 -27.67 -14.33 2.80
N ALA A 38 -28.14 -14.13 1.57
CA ALA A 38 -28.57 -15.21 0.70
C ALA A 38 -27.46 -15.49 -0.30
N ALA A 39 -27.03 -16.75 -0.35
CA ALA A 39 -26.05 -17.32 -1.28
C ALA A 39 -26.53 -17.23 -2.74
N GLY A 40 -26.55 -16.02 -3.30
CA GLY A 40 -26.97 -15.75 -4.66
C GLY A 40 -25.78 -15.33 -5.52
N GLY A 41 -25.28 -16.25 -6.35
CA GLY A 41 -24.22 -15.95 -7.31
C GLY A 41 -24.60 -14.80 -8.27
N LEU A 42 -23.62 -14.01 -8.68
CA LEU A 42 -23.81 -12.87 -9.60
C LEU A 42 -24.37 -13.34 -10.95
N GLN A 43 -25.54 -12.88 -11.38
CA GLN A 43 -26.11 -13.23 -12.69
C GLN A 43 -25.69 -12.24 -13.79
N CYS A 44 -25.23 -12.74 -14.94
CA CYS A 44 -24.90 -11.87 -16.08
C CYS A 44 -26.16 -11.29 -16.74
N ARG A 45 -26.29 -9.97 -16.83
CA ARG A 45 -27.45 -9.30 -17.45
C ARG A 45 -27.58 -9.49 -18.97
N ARG A 46 -26.54 -10.00 -19.64
CA ARG A 46 -26.54 -10.19 -21.11
C ARG A 46 -26.93 -11.60 -21.54
N CYS A 47 -26.41 -12.62 -20.86
CA CYS A 47 -26.66 -14.02 -21.21
C CYS A 47 -27.39 -14.80 -20.11
N ASN A 48 -27.76 -14.14 -19.01
CA ASN A 48 -28.43 -14.72 -17.84
C ASN A 48 -27.72 -15.88 -17.16
N VAL A 49 -26.46 -16.18 -17.53
CA VAL A 49 -25.65 -17.19 -16.87
C VAL A 49 -25.28 -16.73 -15.46
N VAL A 50 -25.65 -17.53 -14.47
CA VAL A 50 -25.27 -17.36 -13.07
C VAL A 50 -23.77 -17.63 -12.95
N GLN A 51 -23.02 -16.65 -12.45
CA GLN A 51 -21.60 -16.79 -12.22
C GLN A 51 -21.37 -17.57 -10.92
N PRO A 52 -20.46 -18.55 -10.90
CA PRO A 52 -20.08 -19.22 -9.67
C PRO A 52 -19.47 -18.20 -8.71
N GLU A 53 -19.78 -18.33 -7.41
CA GLU A 53 -18.99 -17.67 -6.37
C GLU A 53 -17.57 -18.22 -6.48
N ARG A 54 -16.66 -17.42 -7.04
CA ARG A 54 -15.24 -17.70 -6.93
C ARG A 54 -14.83 -17.21 -5.55
N PRO A 55 -14.42 -18.10 -4.62
CA PRO A 55 -13.73 -17.65 -3.42
C PRO A 55 -12.57 -16.77 -3.87
N MET A 56 -12.33 -15.68 -3.13
CA MET A 56 -11.12 -14.89 -3.32
C MET A 56 -9.92 -15.85 -3.23
N PRO A 57 -9.00 -15.83 -4.21
CA PRO A 57 -7.81 -16.66 -4.11
C PRO A 57 -7.05 -16.29 -2.84
N ASP A 58 -6.46 -17.28 -2.19
CA ASP A 58 -5.52 -17.04 -1.11
C ASP A 58 -4.27 -16.37 -1.71
N PHE A 59 -4.14 -15.06 -1.49
CA PHE A 59 -3.04 -14.26 -2.03
C PHE A 59 -1.68 -14.62 -1.40
N GLU A 60 -1.65 -15.41 -0.31
CA GLU A 60 -0.41 -15.94 0.25
C GLU A 60 0.20 -17.04 -0.61
N LYS A 61 -0.60 -17.68 -1.49
CA LYS A 61 -0.15 -18.77 -2.35
C LYS A 61 -0.24 -18.40 -3.82
N ALA A 62 0.92 -18.10 -4.42
CA ALA A 62 1.03 -17.75 -5.84
C ALA A 62 0.42 -18.80 -6.80
N SER A 63 0.42 -20.08 -6.43
CA SER A 63 -0.21 -21.16 -7.21
C SER A 63 -1.74 -21.11 -7.23
N GLU A 64 -2.36 -20.38 -6.31
CA GLU A 64 -3.82 -20.21 -6.23
C GLU A 64 -4.29 -18.91 -6.92
N VAL A 65 -3.35 -18.02 -7.27
CA VAL A 65 -3.62 -16.85 -8.10
C VAL A 65 -3.77 -17.32 -9.56
N THR A 66 -5.01 -17.36 -10.04
CA THR A 66 -5.39 -17.87 -11.37
C THR A 66 -4.49 -17.41 -12.52
N THR A 67 -4.03 -16.15 -12.51
CA THR A 67 -3.17 -15.63 -13.58
C THR A 67 -1.76 -16.21 -13.53
N ALA A 68 -1.17 -16.37 -12.34
CA ALA A 68 0.18 -16.95 -12.20
C ALA A 68 0.17 -18.45 -12.50
N ALA A 69 -0.86 -19.17 -12.03
CA ALA A 69 -1.00 -20.61 -12.27
C ALA A 69 -1.28 -20.97 -13.75
N LEU A 70 -1.84 -20.04 -14.54
CA LEU A 70 -2.09 -20.24 -15.97
C LEU A 70 -0.86 -19.93 -16.85
N LEU A 71 -0.01 -19.01 -16.40
CA LEU A 71 1.13 -18.52 -17.18
C LEU A 71 2.44 -19.21 -16.84
N PHE A 72 2.55 -19.77 -15.62
CA PHE A 72 3.77 -20.37 -15.12
C PHE A 72 3.50 -21.73 -14.49
N THR A 73 4.39 -22.67 -14.77
CA THR A 73 4.45 -23.94 -14.07
C THR A 73 4.87 -23.72 -12.62
N LYS A 74 4.48 -24.65 -11.74
CA LYS A 74 4.91 -24.63 -10.33
C LYS A 74 6.43 -24.52 -10.18
N ALA A 75 7.18 -25.19 -11.05
CA ALA A 75 8.63 -25.16 -11.04
C ALA A 75 9.21 -23.76 -11.36
N GLU A 76 8.60 -23.04 -12.31
CA GLU A 76 9.02 -21.67 -12.67
C GLU A 76 8.71 -20.69 -11.53
N ILE A 77 7.54 -20.83 -10.90
CA ILE A 77 7.16 -20.05 -9.72
C ILE A 77 8.17 -20.31 -8.59
N ASP A 78 8.42 -21.57 -8.25
CA ASP A 78 9.35 -21.96 -7.18
C ASP A 78 10.78 -21.48 -7.45
N ALA A 79 11.23 -21.49 -8.71
CA ALA A 79 12.54 -20.98 -9.10
C ALA A 79 12.63 -19.45 -8.92
N ALA A 80 11.60 -18.70 -9.30
CA ALA A 80 11.52 -17.25 -9.10
C ALA A 80 11.47 -16.88 -7.61
N TRP A 81 10.74 -17.63 -6.78
CA TRP A 81 10.74 -17.42 -5.33
C TRP A 81 12.14 -17.63 -4.72
N LYS A 82 12.90 -18.63 -5.19
CA LYS A 82 14.27 -18.87 -4.73
C LYS A 82 15.21 -17.72 -5.10
N SER A 83 15.12 -17.17 -6.31
CA SER A 83 15.97 -16.04 -6.71
C SER A 83 15.67 -14.78 -5.90
N VAL A 84 14.39 -14.45 -5.68
CA VAL A 84 13.98 -13.32 -4.83
C VAL A 84 14.50 -13.49 -3.41
N LYS A 85 14.38 -14.69 -2.84
CA LYS A 85 14.88 -14.96 -1.48
C LYS A 85 16.41 -14.81 -1.39
N HIS A 86 17.14 -15.29 -2.39
CA HIS A 86 18.59 -15.13 -2.44
C HIS A 86 18.99 -13.64 -2.53
N SER A 87 18.36 -12.87 -3.43
CA SER A 87 18.61 -11.43 -3.55
C SER A 87 18.27 -10.66 -2.28
N LEU A 88 17.25 -11.07 -1.54
CA LEU A 88 16.91 -10.47 -0.24
C LEU A 88 17.97 -10.78 0.84
N GLU A 89 18.46 -12.02 0.89
CA GLU A 89 19.53 -12.40 1.82
C GLU A 89 20.86 -11.69 1.49
N GLU A 90 21.16 -11.54 0.20
CA GLU A 90 22.32 -10.80 -0.30
C GLU A 90 22.21 -9.30 0.05
N ALA A 91 21.07 -8.66 -0.25
CA ALA A 91 20.81 -7.27 0.14
C ALA A 91 20.91 -7.06 1.65
N ARG A 92 20.39 -7.99 2.47
CA ARG A 92 20.51 -7.93 3.94
C ARG A 92 21.96 -8.04 4.42
N ARG A 93 22.82 -8.77 3.69
CA ARG A 93 24.23 -8.88 4.01
C ARG A 93 25.03 -7.64 3.61
N GLU A 94 24.61 -6.96 2.55
CA GLU A 94 25.18 -5.70 2.08
C GLU A 94 24.75 -4.50 2.93
N ASP A 95 23.58 -4.56 3.58
CA ASP A 95 23.04 -3.47 4.41
C ASP A 95 23.71 -3.33 5.80
N VAL A 96 24.80 -4.06 6.06
CA VAL A 96 25.67 -3.85 7.23
C VAL A 96 26.57 -2.60 7.04
N GLY A 97 26.48 -1.92 5.89
CA GLY A 97 27.32 -0.77 5.52
C GLY A 97 26.66 0.60 5.46
N VAL A 98 25.34 0.73 5.62
CA VAL A 98 24.68 2.05 5.67
C VAL A 98 24.40 2.40 7.11
N ALA A 99 25.42 2.89 7.81
CA ALA A 99 25.16 3.84 8.88
C ALA A 99 24.38 4.99 8.25
N GLN A 100 23.06 4.99 8.45
CA GLN A 100 22.21 6.12 8.11
C GLN A 100 22.75 7.29 8.94
N THR A 101 23.69 8.06 8.37
CA THR A 101 24.25 9.23 9.03
C THR A 101 23.08 10.17 9.21
N ASP A 102 22.55 10.18 10.42
CA ASP A 102 21.48 11.07 10.81
C ASP A 102 22.06 12.49 10.76
N ASN A 103 21.88 13.18 9.62
CA ASN A 103 22.39 14.53 9.36
C ASN A 103 21.68 15.61 10.21
N ARG A 104 20.97 15.21 11.27
CA ARG A 104 20.42 16.13 12.26
C ARG A 104 21.56 16.77 13.03
N VAL A 105 21.46 18.08 13.23
CA VAL A 105 22.44 18.84 14.01
C VAL A 105 22.21 18.51 15.49
N GLU A 106 23.26 18.23 16.25
CA GLU A 106 23.15 18.08 17.70
C GLU A 106 23.37 19.44 18.38
N GLU A 107 22.38 19.92 19.13
CA GLU A 107 22.46 21.15 19.92
C GLU A 107 21.99 20.91 21.37
N GLU A 108 22.42 21.75 22.30
CA GLU A 108 21.94 21.70 23.68
C GLU A 108 20.62 22.44 23.82
N ALA A 109 19.58 21.73 24.26
CA ALA A 109 18.26 22.28 24.52
C ALA A 109 17.69 21.77 25.85
N PHE A 110 16.82 22.56 26.48
CA PHE A 110 16.16 22.15 27.71
C PHE A 110 15.09 21.08 27.43
N CYS A 111 15.24 19.90 28.04
CA CYS A 111 14.28 18.81 27.90
C CYS A 111 13.32 18.81 29.10
N GLU A 112 12.03 19.03 28.84
CA GLU A 112 10.99 19.08 29.88
C GLU A 112 10.84 17.74 30.63
N LYS A 113 11.05 16.60 29.95
CA LYS A 113 11.03 15.28 30.60
C LYS A 113 12.22 15.04 31.53
N CYS A 114 13.41 15.51 31.15
CA CYS A 114 14.61 15.33 31.95
C CYS A 114 14.77 16.41 33.03
N GLY A 115 14.09 17.56 32.88
CA GLY A 115 14.20 18.71 33.76
C GLY A 115 15.55 19.44 33.70
N VAL A 116 16.38 19.16 32.69
CA VAL A 116 17.74 19.72 32.52
C VAL A 116 18.09 19.90 31.05
N PRO A 117 19.06 20.77 30.70
CA PRO A 117 19.63 20.85 29.36
C PRO A 117 20.26 19.52 28.93
N ARG A 118 19.91 19.07 27.72
CA ARG A 118 20.41 17.83 27.10
C ARG A 118 20.80 18.09 25.66
N LYS A 119 21.71 17.26 25.15
CA LYS A 119 21.96 17.18 23.70
C LYS A 119 20.70 16.67 23.00
N CYS A 120 20.27 17.38 21.99
CA CYS A 120 19.08 17.09 21.22
C CYS A 120 19.43 17.08 19.74
N LYS A 121 18.84 16.15 19.00
CA LYS A 121 18.86 16.16 17.55
C LYS A 121 17.87 17.20 17.08
N VAL A 122 18.35 18.18 16.34
CA VAL A 122 17.61 19.33 15.85
C VAL A 122 17.47 19.22 14.34
N PHE A 123 16.24 19.44 13.86
CA PHE A 123 15.96 19.60 12.45
C PHE A 123 14.81 20.57 12.26
N ALA A 124 14.88 21.36 11.21
CA ALA A 124 13.88 22.37 10.93
C ALA A 124 13.15 22.02 9.62
N ARG A 125 11.82 22.16 9.62
CA ARG A 125 10.97 21.86 8.45
C ARG A 125 9.84 22.87 8.35
N GLN A 126 9.56 23.34 7.14
CA GLN A 126 8.39 24.15 6.86
C GLN A 126 7.14 23.26 6.83
N ILE A 127 6.16 23.52 7.69
CA ILE A 127 4.91 22.76 7.76
C ILE A 127 3.67 23.61 7.44
N ARG A 128 3.87 24.91 7.19
CA ARG A 128 2.82 25.90 6.93
C ARG A 128 3.13 26.69 5.65
N SER A 129 2.34 27.72 5.35
CA SER A 129 2.54 28.55 4.15
C SER A 129 3.94 29.19 4.12
N ALA A 130 4.32 29.73 2.96
CA ALA A 130 5.59 30.45 2.76
C ALA A 130 5.73 31.69 3.65
N ASP A 131 4.61 32.23 4.10
CA ASP A 131 4.56 33.44 4.91
C ASP A 131 4.75 33.16 6.41
N GLU A 132 4.72 31.89 6.81
CA GLU A 132 4.98 31.46 8.19
C GLU A 132 6.40 30.94 8.34
N GLY A 133 7.03 31.24 9.48
CA GLY A 133 8.39 30.83 9.81
C GLY A 133 8.57 29.30 9.80
N GLN A 134 9.84 28.88 9.82
CA GLN A 134 10.17 27.46 9.92
C GLN A 134 9.82 26.90 11.30
N THR A 135 9.31 25.66 11.34
CA THR A 135 9.13 24.92 12.60
C THR A 135 10.40 24.12 12.89
N VAL A 136 10.94 24.28 14.10
CA VAL A 136 12.12 23.55 14.58
C VAL A 136 11.67 22.38 15.46
N PHE A 137 12.16 21.19 15.16
CA PHE A 137 11.89 19.97 15.90
C PHE A 137 13.13 19.56 16.69
N TYR A 138 12.91 19.14 17.94
CA TYR A 138 13.93 18.67 18.86
C TYR A 138 13.61 17.24 19.29
N GLN A 139 14.64 16.40 19.35
CA GLN A 139 14.56 15.06 19.93
C GLN A 139 15.68 14.86 20.95
N CYS A 140 15.33 14.67 22.21
CA CYS A 140 16.30 14.46 23.28
C CYS A 140 17.03 13.12 23.09
N THR A 141 18.36 13.13 23.05
CA THR A 141 19.15 11.89 22.89
C THR A 141 19.22 11.02 24.14
N SER A 142 18.73 11.51 25.28
CA SER A 142 18.76 10.78 26.56
C SER A 142 17.45 10.09 26.91
N CYS A 143 16.29 10.67 26.55
CA CYS A 143 14.96 10.15 26.93
C CYS A 143 13.98 10.03 25.76
N ASP A 144 14.44 10.30 24.54
CA ASP A 144 13.69 10.22 23.28
C ASP A 144 12.39 11.05 23.26
N SER A 145 12.28 12.06 24.13
CA SER A 145 11.17 13.02 24.04
C SER A 145 11.33 13.92 22.82
N GLU A 146 10.25 14.10 22.08
CA GLU A 146 10.18 14.99 20.92
C GLU A 146 9.30 16.20 21.22
N TRP A 147 9.72 17.39 20.77
CA TRP A 147 8.91 18.60 20.83
C TRP A 147 9.23 19.53 19.65
N GLN A 148 8.34 20.49 19.42
CA GLN A 148 8.47 21.46 18.33
C GLN A 148 8.36 22.89 18.85
N LEU A 149 9.13 23.78 18.25
CA LEU A 149 9.07 25.22 18.44
C LEU A 149 8.69 25.87 17.11
N ASN A 150 7.60 26.64 17.13
CA ASN A 150 7.24 27.49 16.01
C ASN A 150 7.86 28.86 16.23
N SER A 151 8.55 29.36 15.22
CA SER A 151 9.13 30.72 15.19
C SER A 151 8.13 31.70 14.60
#